data_AF-A0A212PF62-F1
#
_entry.id   AF-A0A212PF62-F1
#
_cell.length_a   1.000
_cell.length_b   1.000
_cell.length_c   1.000
_cell.angle_alpha   90.00
_cell.angle_beta   90.00
_cell.angle_gamma   90.00
#
_symmetry.space_group_name_H-M   'P 1'
#
loop_
_entity.id
_entity.type
_entity.pdbx_description
1 polymer ?
#
loop_
_entity_poly.entity_id
_entity_poly.type
_entity_poly.pdbx_seq_one_letter_code
_entity_poly.pdbx_strand_id
1 'polypeptide(L)'
;MAFKKAVRQRAKARIGICGPAGSGKTMSALKLAFGIVGPGGRIALLDTENESASLYAHLGDYDVDVIKPPFTVEKYIGGIREAERLGYDLLIIDSLSHAWAGTGGILEFVDAKAEGKGNKFAGWREATPKHNSLVDAMLQSPMHIIATMRSKTEYILVEDEKGKKVPKKVGMAPVQREGMDYEFSLVFDVDQERHIATSSKDRTEIFDGFFGKLSEEHGRSIREWLDSGEPVQQPAPKPEQGQPAGLQFISPDQVLELEAKISEVGADRKKFLGFMGVKRLEEIPTERMAAAVKALEAKTKKEGTSSNVTDITTALAARRIPFQLNEEAGEVHAKPSYQDSSSKEFLKAKGFKWNPSDKAWVFKQAA
;
A
#
# COMPACT_ATOMS: atom_id res chain seq x y z
N MET A 1 15.88 -6.06 -21.30
CA MET A 1 16.49 -4.88 -20.66
C MET A 1 17.32 -4.17 -21.71
N ALA A 2 17.24 -2.83 -21.82
CA ALA A 2 18.03 -2.04 -22.76
C ALA A 2 18.71 -0.90 -22.00
N PHE A 3 20.02 -0.77 -22.14
CA PHE A 3 20.78 0.35 -21.59
C PHE A 3 20.37 1.63 -22.32
N LYS A 4 20.18 2.72 -21.57
CA LYS A 4 19.89 4.05 -22.10
C LYS A 4 20.95 5.02 -21.59
N LYS A 5 21.24 6.06 -22.37
CA LYS A 5 22.10 7.16 -21.93
C LYS A 5 21.49 7.76 -20.66
N ALA A 6 22.30 7.89 -19.61
CA ALA A 6 21.85 8.50 -18.37
C ALA A 6 21.55 9.97 -18.60
N VAL A 7 20.38 10.40 -18.12
CA VAL A 7 19.94 11.80 -18.11
C VAL A 7 19.43 12.08 -16.71
N ARG A 8 19.84 13.21 -16.12
CA ARG A 8 19.34 13.63 -14.81
C ARG A 8 17.89 14.04 -14.95
N GLN A 9 16.98 13.24 -14.44
CA GLN A 9 15.55 13.55 -14.41
C GLN A 9 15.22 14.44 -13.20
N ARG A 10 14.15 15.21 -13.28
CA ARG A 10 13.61 15.94 -12.11
C ARG A 10 13.37 14.97 -10.96
N ALA A 11 14.11 15.17 -9.87
CA ALA A 11 14.05 14.34 -8.69
C ALA A 11 13.28 15.05 -7.57
N LYS A 12 12.90 14.28 -6.54
CA LYS A 12 12.39 14.84 -5.29
C LYS A 12 13.50 14.85 -4.25
N ALA A 13 13.48 15.88 -3.40
CA ALA A 13 14.48 16.02 -2.34
C ALA A 13 14.29 14.88 -1.32
N ARG A 14 15.41 14.24 -0.96
CA ARG A 14 15.50 13.27 0.13
C ARG A 14 16.62 13.73 1.02
N ILE A 15 16.30 14.40 2.12
CA ILE A 15 17.29 15.06 2.96
C ILE A 15 17.24 14.45 4.36
N GLY A 16 18.40 14.01 4.86
CA GLY A 16 18.60 13.67 6.25
C GLY A 16 19.24 14.83 7.00
N ILE A 17 18.75 15.14 8.21
CA ILE A 17 19.40 16.11 9.11
C ILE A 17 19.68 15.43 10.44
N CYS A 18 20.96 15.18 10.70
CA CYS A 18 21.46 14.50 11.87
C CYS A 18 21.99 15.49 12.90
N GLY A 19 21.94 15.14 14.18
CA GLY A 19 22.56 15.93 15.24
C GLY A 19 21.99 15.66 16.63
N PRO A 20 22.74 16.02 17.69
CA PRO A 20 22.30 15.85 19.07
C PRO A 20 21.02 16.67 19.39
N ALA A 21 20.40 16.38 20.53
CA ALA A 21 19.29 17.21 21.02
C ALA A 21 19.75 18.67 21.17
N GLY A 22 18.91 19.63 20.78
CA GLY A 22 19.23 21.05 20.83
C GLY A 22 20.16 21.57 19.74
N SER A 23 20.56 20.77 18.74
CA SER A 23 21.41 21.26 17.64
C SER A 23 20.71 22.12 16.59
N GLY A 24 19.40 22.32 16.69
CA GLY A 24 18.65 23.14 15.73
C GLY A 24 18.18 22.41 14.48
N LYS A 25 18.05 21.06 14.52
CA LYS A 25 17.57 20.24 13.39
C LYS A 25 16.24 20.72 12.80
N THR A 26 15.23 20.92 13.66
CA THR A 26 13.89 21.39 13.26
C THR A 26 13.93 22.74 12.55
N MET A 27 14.66 23.70 13.14
CA MET A 27 14.85 25.02 12.53
C MET A 27 15.55 24.93 11.17
N SER A 28 16.61 24.12 11.07
CA SER A 28 17.33 23.90 9.81
C SER A 28 16.46 23.22 8.76
N ALA A 29 15.64 22.24 9.16
CA ALA A 29 14.70 21.55 8.28
C ALA A 29 13.65 22.51 7.72
N LEU A 30 13.04 23.35 8.58
CA LEU A 30 12.05 24.35 8.16
C LEU A 30 12.65 25.37 7.19
N LYS A 31 13.84 25.92 7.49
CA LYS A 31 14.53 26.86 6.60
C LYS A 31 14.81 26.25 5.23
N LEU A 32 15.34 25.03 5.19
CA LEU A 32 15.51 24.32 3.92
C LEU A 32 14.17 24.10 3.22
N ALA A 33 13.13 23.70 3.94
CA ALA A 33 11.82 23.44 3.37
C ALA A 33 11.22 24.66 2.67
N PHE A 34 11.20 25.82 3.34
CA PHE A 34 10.76 27.09 2.73
C PHE A 34 11.55 27.42 1.47
N GLY A 35 12.87 27.23 1.51
CA GLY A 35 13.73 27.40 0.35
C GLY A 35 13.45 26.39 -0.77
N ILE A 36 13.06 25.15 -0.45
CA ILE A 36 12.82 24.07 -1.43
C ILE A 36 11.45 24.20 -2.09
N VAL A 37 10.39 24.59 -1.37
CA VAL A 37 9.03 24.71 -1.95
C VAL A 37 8.70 26.11 -2.45
N GLY A 38 9.20 27.14 -1.75
CA GLY A 38 9.17 28.52 -2.21
C GLY A 38 7.87 29.24 -1.91
N PRO A 39 7.71 30.45 -2.48
CA PRO A 39 6.53 31.24 -2.24
C PRO A 39 5.27 30.49 -2.68
N GLY A 40 4.39 30.17 -1.73
CA GLY A 40 3.12 29.46 -1.98
C GLY A 40 3.21 27.93 -1.94
N GLY A 41 4.39 27.35 -1.73
CA GLY A 41 4.52 25.91 -1.52
C GLY A 41 4.00 25.48 -0.15
N ARG A 42 3.39 24.30 -0.07
CA ARG A 42 2.77 23.79 1.14
C ARG A 42 3.68 22.82 1.88
N ILE A 43 3.92 23.09 3.16
CA ILE A 43 4.79 22.30 4.03
C ILE A 43 3.94 21.65 5.11
N ALA A 44 4.12 20.34 5.30
CA ALA A 44 3.62 19.62 6.46
C ALA A 44 4.79 19.10 7.31
N LEU A 45 4.56 18.98 8.62
CA LEU A 45 5.54 18.46 9.57
C LEU A 45 4.90 17.42 10.49
N LEU A 46 5.46 16.21 10.51
CA LEU A 46 5.12 15.16 11.49
C LEU A 46 6.01 15.32 12.73
N ASP A 47 5.42 15.82 13.82
CA ASP A 47 6.11 16.13 15.07
C ASP A 47 6.00 14.97 16.06
N THR A 48 7.12 14.39 16.44
CA THR A 48 7.25 13.35 17.47
C THR A 48 8.01 13.86 18.70
N GLU A 49 8.37 15.14 18.70
CA GLU A 49 9.22 15.86 19.65
C GLU A 49 8.36 16.74 20.59
N ASN A 50 7.12 16.30 20.87
CA ASN A 50 6.18 16.90 21.81
C ASN A 50 5.83 18.37 21.49
N GLU A 51 5.32 18.61 20.28
CA GLU A 51 4.82 19.93 19.82
C GLU A 51 5.91 21.00 19.73
N SER A 52 7.18 20.59 19.71
CA SER A 52 8.32 21.51 19.56
C SER A 52 8.34 22.22 18.21
N ALA A 53 7.73 21.63 17.18
CA ALA A 53 7.64 22.23 15.86
C ALA A 53 6.83 23.53 15.89
N SER A 54 5.76 23.60 16.67
CA SER A 54 4.89 24.79 16.76
C SER A 54 5.60 26.03 17.31
N LEU A 55 6.73 25.85 18.02
CA LEU A 55 7.55 26.96 18.53
C LEU A 55 8.20 27.79 17.40
N TYR A 56 8.28 27.22 16.20
CA TYR A 56 8.89 27.84 15.02
C TYR A 56 7.88 28.49 14.08
N ALA A 57 6.62 28.67 14.49
CA ALA A 57 5.56 29.25 13.64
C ALA A 57 5.91 30.67 13.12
N HIS A 58 6.80 31.37 13.81
CA HIS A 58 7.33 32.67 13.38
C HIS A 58 8.19 32.63 12.11
N LEU A 59 8.63 31.44 11.66
CA LEU A 59 9.43 31.28 10.44
C LEU A 59 8.59 31.31 9.16
N GLY A 60 7.29 31.03 9.23
CA GLY A 60 6.39 31.00 8.08
C GLY A 60 5.27 29.97 8.24
N ASP A 61 4.45 29.83 7.20
CA ASP A 61 3.27 28.96 7.21
C ASP A 61 3.64 27.49 6.94
N TYR A 62 3.27 26.60 7.86
CA TYR A 62 3.33 25.15 7.71
C TYR A 62 2.32 24.49 8.64
N ASP A 63 1.86 23.30 8.24
CA ASP A 63 0.90 22.52 9.03
C ASP A 63 1.63 21.44 9.84
N VAL A 64 1.16 21.16 11.05
CA VAL A 64 1.78 20.19 11.96
C VAL A 64 0.78 19.09 12.31
N ASP A 65 1.21 17.84 12.23
CA ASP A 65 0.52 16.68 12.82
C ASP A 65 1.43 16.02 13.86
N VAL A 66 0.88 15.68 15.02
CA VAL A 66 1.65 15.23 16.19
C VAL A 66 1.50 13.72 16.35
N ILE A 67 2.61 12.99 16.21
CA ILE A 67 2.66 11.56 16.49
C ILE A 67 3.06 11.35 17.95
N LYS A 68 2.10 10.91 18.77
CA LYS A 68 2.33 10.50 20.16
C LYS A 68 2.66 9.00 20.26
N PRO A 69 3.37 8.55 21.32
CA PRO A 69 3.59 7.13 21.58
C PRO A 69 2.29 6.30 21.52
N PRO A 70 2.33 5.04 21.06
CA PRO A 70 3.50 4.36 20.51
C PRO A 70 3.89 4.89 19.12
N PHE A 71 5.19 5.02 18.84
CA PHE A 71 5.77 5.54 17.60
C PHE A 71 5.87 4.45 16.52
N THR A 72 4.74 3.83 16.20
CA THR A 72 4.74 2.69 15.26
C THR A 72 4.96 3.15 13.83
N VAL A 73 5.60 2.31 13.01
CA VAL A 73 5.81 2.54 11.57
C VAL A 73 4.52 2.94 10.85
N GLU A 74 3.41 2.31 11.21
CA GLU A 74 2.11 2.54 10.57
C GLU A 74 1.62 3.97 10.76
N LYS A 75 1.91 4.62 11.91
CA LYS A 75 1.57 6.03 12.12
C LYS A 75 2.36 6.95 11.20
N TYR A 76 3.66 6.69 11.04
CA TYR A 76 4.50 7.47 10.12
C TYR A 76 4.05 7.30 8.67
N ILE A 77 3.79 6.06 8.23
CA ILE A 77 3.28 5.81 6.88
C ILE A 77 1.92 6.49 6.70
N GLY A 78 1.02 6.41 7.70
CA GLY A 78 -0.26 7.11 7.69
C GLY A 78 -0.11 8.62 7.51
N GLY A 79 0.78 9.25 8.27
CA GLY A 79 1.08 10.68 8.15
C GLY A 79 1.66 11.06 6.79
N ILE A 80 2.57 10.23 6.23
CA ILE A 80 3.10 10.43 4.87
C ILE A 80 1.97 10.38 3.84
N ARG A 81 1.11 9.34 3.88
CA ARG A 81 0.01 9.18 2.93
C ARG A 81 -1.05 10.26 3.06
N GLU A 82 -1.31 10.72 4.28
CA GLU A 82 -2.26 11.81 4.52
C GLU A 82 -1.72 13.13 3.96
N ALA A 83 -0.44 13.43 4.18
CA ALA A 83 0.18 14.61 3.58
C ALA A 83 0.16 14.56 2.03
N GLU A 84 0.43 13.38 1.44
CA GLU A 84 0.28 13.18 -0.01
C GLU A 84 -1.15 13.46 -0.48
N ARG A 85 -2.15 12.92 0.23
CA ARG A 85 -3.57 13.08 -0.10
C ARG A 85 -4.03 14.53 0.00
N LEU A 86 -3.50 15.28 0.96
CA LEU A 86 -3.80 16.70 1.16
C LEU A 86 -3.03 17.62 0.21
N GLY A 87 -2.12 17.08 -0.60
CA GLY A 87 -1.40 17.82 -1.63
C GLY A 87 -0.33 18.77 -1.07
N TYR A 88 0.40 18.36 -0.04
CA TYR A 88 1.60 19.09 0.39
C TYR A 88 2.74 18.87 -0.61
N ASP A 89 3.61 19.87 -0.74
CA ASP A 89 4.79 19.78 -1.61
C ASP A 89 5.96 19.11 -0.89
N LEU A 90 6.06 19.33 0.42
CA LEU A 90 7.15 18.83 1.26
C LEU A 90 6.63 18.36 2.62
N LEU A 91 7.13 17.22 3.06
CA LEU A 91 6.93 16.70 4.41
C LEU A 91 8.24 16.67 5.20
N ILE A 92 8.22 17.26 6.38
CA ILE A 92 9.27 17.12 7.40
C ILE A 92 8.86 16.02 8.38
N ILE A 93 9.75 15.09 8.70
CA ILE A 93 9.56 14.08 9.74
C ILE A 93 10.52 14.40 10.88
N ASP A 94 10.00 14.92 12.00
CA ASP A 94 10.78 15.39 13.15
C ASP A 94 10.32 14.67 14.43
N SER A 95 10.87 13.50 14.78
CA SER A 95 12.04 12.85 14.20
C SER A 95 11.80 11.38 13.84
N LEU A 96 12.58 10.92 12.87
CA LEU A 96 12.57 9.53 12.42
C LEU A 96 13.17 8.58 13.48
N SER A 97 13.98 9.11 14.41
CA SER A 97 14.60 8.33 15.48
C SER A 97 13.58 7.66 16.41
N HIS A 98 12.40 8.28 16.61
CA HIS A 98 11.36 7.71 17.46
C HIS A 98 10.72 6.45 16.84
N ALA A 99 10.60 6.37 15.52
CA ALA A 99 10.17 5.15 14.82
C ALA A 99 11.11 3.96 15.07
N TRP A 100 12.39 4.23 15.34
CA TRP A 100 13.40 3.22 15.60
C TRP A 100 13.49 2.84 17.07
N ALA A 101 13.80 3.82 17.92
CA ALA A 101 14.19 3.62 19.32
C ALA A 101 13.22 4.26 20.33
N GLY A 102 12.14 4.89 19.88
CA GLY A 102 11.09 5.41 20.76
C GLY A 102 10.14 4.31 21.23
N THR A 103 9.30 4.65 22.21
CA THR A 103 8.26 3.74 22.73
C THR A 103 7.36 3.20 21.63
N GLY A 104 7.25 1.88 21.52
CA GLY A 104 6.53 1.17 20.46
C GLY A 104 7.19 1.22 19.08
N GLY A 105 8.41 1.74 18.98
CA GLY A 105 9.24 1.73 17.78
C GLY A 105 9.80 0.33 17.48
N ILE A 106 10.63 0.24 16.44
CA ILE A 106 11.17 -1.04 15.94
C ILE A 106 11.93 -1.83 17.00
N LEU A 107 12.77 -1.19 17.82
CA LEU A 107 13.57 -1.90 18.83
C LEU A 107 12.68 -2.56 19.90
N GLU A 108 11.72 -1.81 20.47
CA GLU A 108 10.76 -2.37 21.44
C GLU A 108 9.86 -3.44 20.80
N PHE A 109 9.47 -3.27 19.54
CA PHE A 109 8.73 -4.30 18.81
C PHE A 109 9.52 -5.62 18.71
N VAL A 110 10.82 -5.55 18.40
CA VAL A 110 11.68 -6.74 18.34
C VAL A 110 11.79 -7.39 19.71
N ASP A 111 12.01 -6.61 20.77
CA ASP A 111 12.17 -7.12 22.13
C ASP A 111 10.87 -7.77 22.65
N ALA A 112 9.71 -7.13 22.46
CA ALA A 112 8.41 -7.69 22.82
C ALA A 112 8.10 -9.02 22.10
N LYS A 113 8.54 -9.16 20.84
CA LYS A 113 8.41 -10.41 20.09
C LYS A 113 9.40 -11.49 20.53
N ALA A 114 10.55 -11.09 21.08
CA ALA A 114 11.55 -12.01 21.59
C ALA A 114 11.11 -12.64 22.93
N GLU A 115 10.44 -11.89 23.81
CA GLU A 115 9.97 -12.39 25.11
C GLU A 115 9.00 -13.58 25.00
N GLY A 116 8.19 -13.64 23.94
CA GLY A 116 7.25 -14.75 23.72
C GLY A 116 7.86 -16.04 23.15
N LYS A 117 9.10 -16.01 22.64
CA LYS A 117 9.72 -17.16 21.92
C LYS A 117 11.21 -17.38 22.22
N GLY A 118 11.84 -16.55 23.06
CA GLY A 118 13.26 -16.63 23.42
C GLY A 118 14.25 -16.31 22.27
N ASN A 119 13.78 -15.83 21.12
CA ASN A 119 14.61 -15.66 19.93
C ASN A 119 14.43 -14.30 19.25
N LYS A 120 15.39 -13.39 19.46
CA LYS A 120 15.44 -12.06 18.80
C LYS A 120 15.44 -12.17 17.27
N PHE A 121 15.92 -13.27 16.69
CA PHE A 121 15.88 -13.50 15.24
C PHE A 121 14.45 -13.52 14.69
N ALA A 122 13.50 -14.10 15.44
CA ALA A 122 12.09 -14.13 15.05
C ALA A 122 11.47 -12.72 15.07
N GLY A 123 11.86 -11.88 16.02
CA GLY A 123 11.46 -10.47 16.08
C GLY A 123 11.96 -9.68 14.87
N TRP A 124 13.24 -9.83 14.50
CA TRP A 124 13.82 -9.15 13.34
C TRP A 124 13.21 -9.58 12.00
N ARG A 125 12.75 -10.83 11.87
CA ARG A 125 12.04 -11.32 10.67
C ARG A 125 10.75 -10.56 10.42
N GLU A 126 10.06 -10.10 11.47
CA GLU A 126 8.83 -9.29 11.37
C GLU A 126 9.12 -7.79 11.35
N ALA A 127 10.17 -7.35 12.05
CA ALA A 127 10.53 -5.94 12.15
C ALA A 127 11.17 -5.37 10.87
N THR A 128 11.99 -6.18 10.19
CA THR A 128 12.71 -5.74 8.97
C THR A 128 11.76 -5.30 7.86
N PRO A 129 10.71 -6.08 7.48
CA PRO A 129 9.72 -5.62 6.50
C PRO A 129 9.01 -4.33 6.90
N LYS A 130 8.72 -4.13 8.20
CA LYS A 130 8.10 -2.90 8.70
C LYS A 130 9.02 -1.70 8.50
N HIS A 131 10.26 -1.81 8.96
CA HIS A 131 11.25 -0.76 8.76
C HIS A 131 11.42 -0.42 7.27
N ASN A 132 11.56 -1.43 6.41
CA ASN A 132 11.69 -1.23 4.97
C ASN A 132 10.45 -0.52 4.37
N SER A 133 9.23 -0.86 4.81
CA SER A 133 8.02 -0.18 4.33
C SER A 133 7.97 1.31 4.68
N LEU A 134 8.57 1.72 5.80
CA LEU A 134 8.71 3.14 6.15
C LEU A 134 9.73 3.83 5.24
N VAL A 135 10.88 3.20 5.02
CA VAL A 135 11.91 3.70 4.08
C VAL A 135 11.32 3.85 2.68
N ASP A 136 10.65 2.83 2.17
CA ASP A 136 10.01 2.84 0.85
C ASP A 136 8.95 3.96 0.75
N ALA A 137 8.12 4.15 1.79
CA ALA A 137 7.13 5.22 1.81
C ALA A 137 7.78 6.61 1.69
N MET A 138 8.89 6.86 2.39
CA MET A 138 9.62 8.13 2.27
C MET A 138 10.27 8.29 0.90
N LEU A 139 10.93 7.25 0.39
CA LEU A 139 11.69 7.33 -0.86
C LEU A 139 10.79 7.48 -2.09
N GLN A 140 9.65 6.79 -2.11
CA GLN A 140 8.71 6.77 -3.22
C GLN A 140 7.69 7.91 -3.19
N SER A 141 7.68 8.74 -2.15
CA SER A 141 6.70 9.83 -2.03
C SER A 141 6.81 10.83 -3.19
N PRO A 142 5.70 11.32 -3.78
CA PRO A 142 5.76 12.39 -4.78
C PRO A 142 6.15 13.75 -4.18
N MET A 143 6.13 13.88 -2.84
CA MET A 143 6.56 15.07 -2.11
C MET A 143 8.08 15.11 -1.94
N HIS A 144 8.62 16.27 -1.61
CA HIS A 144 9.96 16.39 -1.02
C HIS A 144 9.92 15.86 0.42
N ILE A 145 10.96 15.17 0.88
CA ILE A 145 11.04 14.64 2.24
C ILE A 145 12.31 15.15 2.93
N ILE A 146 12.14 15.72 4.12
CA ILE A 146 13.22 16.00 5.06
C ILE A 146 12.98 15.16 6.32
N ALA A 147 13.94 14.34 6.72
CA ALA A 147 13.85 13.56 7.95
C ALA A 147 14.94 13.99 8.93
N THR A 148 14.56 14.35 10.15
CA THR A 148 15.52 14.62 11.21
C THR A 148 15.84 13.33 11.97
N MET A 149 17.08 13.20 12.41
CA MET A 149 17.55 12.08 13.21
C MET A 149 18.38 12.61 14.37
N ARG A 150 18.12 12.08 15.56
CA ARG A 150 18.97 12.33 16.73
C ARG A 150 20.28 11.56 16.54
N SER A 151 21.42 12.14 16.88
CA SER A 151 22.70 11.41 16.92
C SER A 151 23.00 10.90 18.32
N LYS A 152 23.65 9.73 18.41
CA LYS A 152 24.33 9.29 19.64
C LYS A 152 25.40 10.30 19.98
N THR A 153 25.59 10.56 21.27
CA THR A 153 26.49 11.61 21.73
C THR A 153 27.58 11.04 22.61
N GLU A 154 28.83 11.37 22.28
CA GLU A 154 29.99 11.08 23.12
C GLU A 154 30.65 12.38 23.57
N TYR A 155 31.28 12.35 24.74
CA TYR A 155 32.10 13.46 25.23
C TYR A 155 33.55 13.18 24.82
N ILE A 156 34.08 14.00 23.92
CA ILE A 156 35.51 13.99 23.57
C ILE A 156 36.19 15.21 24.20
N LEU A 157 37.46 15.08 24.58
CA LEU A 157 38.24 16.24 25.03
C LEU A 157 38.85 16.92 23.81
N VAL A 158 38.42 18.14 23.52
CA VAL A 158 38.98 18.98 22.44
C VAL A 158 39.82 20.08 23.06
N GLU A 159 40.95 20.38 22.45
CA GLU A 159 41.83 21.47 22.88
C GLU A 159 41.28 22.80 22.36
N ASP A 160 41.04 23.76 23.25
CA ASP A 160 40.60 25.11 22.86
C ASP A 160 41.74 25.94 22.26
N GLU A 161 41.43 27.14 21.75
CA GLU A 161 42.42 28.06 21.16
C GLU A 161 43.54 28.48 22.14
N LYS A 162 43.42 28.13 23.42
CA LYS A 162 44.38 28.43 24.50
C LYS A 162 45.10 27.17 25.02
N GLY A 163 44.97 26.03 24.35
CA GLY A 163 45.64 24.78 24.74
C GLY A 163 44.93 24.00 25.86
N LYS A 164 43.72 24.40 26.27
CA LYS A 164 42.99 23.76 27.37
C LYS A 164 42.05 22.68 26.82
N LYS A 165 42.17 21.47 27.35
CA LYS A 165 41.25 20.37 27.03
C LYS A 165 39.88 20.62 27.67
N VAL A 166 38.88 20.85 26.83
CA VAL A 166 37.47 21.03 27.20
C VAL A 166 36.63 19.85 26.70
N PRO A 167 35.75 19.27 27.53
CA PRO A 167 34.85 18.20 27.08
C PRO A 167 33.81 18.77 26.12
N LYS A 168 33.87 18.34 24.86
CA LYS A 168 32.94 18.66 23.79
C LYS A 168 32.04 17.46 23.50
N LYS A 169 30.74 17.69 23.46
CA LYS A 169 29.75 16.68 23.09
C LYS A 169 29.66 16.60 21.56
N VAL A 170 30.12 15.49 20.98
CA VAL A 170 30.07 15.25 19.53
C VAL A 170 29.00 14.23 19.19
N GLY A 171 28.21 14.54 18.15
CA GLY A 171 27.30 13.57 17.53
C GLY A 171 28.12 12.56 16.74
N MET A 172 27.88 11.27 16.95
CA MET A 172 28.57 10.19 16.25
C MET A 172 27.68 9.62 15.14
N ALA A 173 26.90 8.59 15.45
CA ALA A 173 26.00 7.94 14.51
C ALA A 173 24.54 8.36 14.75
N PRO A 174 23.70 8.44 13.71
CA PRO A 174 22.26 8.61 13.88
C PRO A 174 21.66 7.46 14.69
N VAL A 175 20.68 7.78 15.53
CA VAL A 175 19.86 6.81 16.27
C VAL A 175 18.86 6.22 15.28
N GLN A 176 19.33 5.23 14.53
CA GLN A 176 18.58 4.54 13.49
C GLN A 176 19.26 3.20 13.16
N ARG A 177 18.62 2.37 12.33
CA ARG A 177 19.27 1.25 11.65
C ARG A 177 20.50 1.73 10.89
N GLU A 178 21.58 0.96 11.00
CA GLU A 178 22.79 1.19 10.22
C GLU A 178 22.46 1.23 8.72
N GLY A 179 22.98 2.25 8.05
CA GLY A 179 22.81 2.48 6.62
C GLY A 179 21.59 3.32 6.21
N MET A 180 20.79 3.83 7.15
CA MET A 180 19.67 4.73 6.82
C MET A 180 20.14 6.01 6.09
N ASP A 181 21.31 6.51 6.43
CA ASP A 181 21.98 7.63 5.76
C ASP A 181 22.23 7.36 4.26
N TYR A 182 22.37 6.08 3.85
CA TYR A 182 22.51 5.71 2.44
C TYR A 182 21.22 5.93 1.62
N GLU A 183 20.06 6.05 2.27
CA GLU A 183 18.77 6.22 1.60
C GLU A 183 18.53 7.68 1.15
N PHE A 184 19.11 8.66 1.83
CA PHE A 184 18.94 10.08 1.50
C PHE A 184 19.88 10.55 0.38
N SER A 185 19.49 11.54 -0.40
CA SER A 185 20.36 12.14 -1.44
C SER A 185 21.28 13.21 -0.88
N LEU A 186 20.86 13.88 0.19
CA LEU A 186 21.63 14.85 0.96
C LEU A 186 21.56 14.47 2.44
N VAL A 187 22.68 14.55 3.15
CA VAL A 187 22.71 14.39 4.60
C VAL A 187 23.56 15.50 5.22
N PHE A 188 22.98 16.19 6.18
CA PHE A 188 23.64 17.23 6.96
C PHE A 188 23.81 16.81 8.42
N ASP A 189 25.00 16.97 8.96
CA ASP A 189 25.28 16.83 10.39
C ASP A 189 25.37 18.20 11.05
N VAL A 190 24.49 18.47 12.01
CA VAL A 190 24.37 19.76 12.68
C VAL A 190 24.96 19.69 14.08
N ASP A 191 25.93 20.57 14.37
CA ASP A 191 26.57 20.66 15.68
C ASP A 191 25.66 21.34 16.73
N GLN A 192 25.84 20.98 18.00
CA GLN A 192 25.01 21.50 19.09
C GLN A 192 25.34 22.93 19.50
N GLU A 193 26.61 23.33 19.41
CA GLU A 193 27.11 24.57 20.01
C GLU A 193 26.77 25.78 19.16
N ARG A 194 26.94 25.66 17.84
CA ARG A 194 26.83 26.79 16.91
C ARG A 194 25.75 26.58 15.86
N HIS A 195 25.10 25.42 15.82
CA HIS A 195 24.10 25.05 14.81
C HIS A 195 24.67 25.09 13.38
N ILE A 196 25.97 24.84 13.25
CA ILE A 196 26.66 24.70 11.97
C ILE A 196 26.40 23.30 11.45
N ALA A 197 25.96 23.25 10.20
CA ALA A 197 25.80 22.03 9.46
C ALA A 197 27.05 21.79 8.60
N THR A 198 27.45 20.52 8.54
CA THR A 198 28.40 19.98 7.56
C THR A 198 27.67 18.99 6.68
N SER A 199 27.98 18.96 5.39
CA SER A 199 27.46 17.92 4.49
C SER A 199 28.26 16.63 4.67
N SER A 200 27.62 15.55 5.15
CA SER A 200 28.24 14.21 5.23
C SER A 200 27.90 13.35 4.02
N LYS A 201 26.89 13.74 3.25
CA LYS A 201 26.56 13.12 1.97
C LYS A 201 25.94 14.15 1.04
N ASP A 202 26.49 14.21 -0.17
CA ASP A 202 25.97 15.11 -1.20
C ASP A 202 25.97 14.43 -2.57
N ARG A 203 24.79 14.24 -3.16
CA ARG A 203 24.63 13.80 -4.56
C ARG A 203 24.39 14.95 -5.53
N THR A 204 24.37 16.18 -5.03
CA THR A 204 24.12 17.41 -5.78
C THR A 204 25.39 18.17 -6.13
N GLU A 205 26.46 17.95 -5.37
CA GLU A 205 27.75 18.67 -5.44
C GLU A 205 27.65 20.16 -5.03
N ILE A 206 26.47 20.63 -4.60
CA ILE A 206 26.23 22.02 -4.16
C ILE A 206 26.88 22.31 -2.81
N PHE A 207 26.95 21.30 -1.95
CA PHE A 207 27.36 21.39 -0.55
C PHE A 207 28.67 20.65 -0.29
N ASP A 208 29.49 20.40 -1.32
CA ASP A 208 30.83 19.86 -1.11
C ASP A 208 31.67 20.81 -0.25
N GLY A 209 32.26 20.28 0.82
CA GLY A 209 32.96 21.07 1.84
C GLY A 209 32.10 22.09 2.59
N PHE A 210 30.76 22.01 2.50
CA PHE A 210 29.88 22.98 3.15
C PHE A 210 30.07 22.98 4.67
N PHE A 211 30.23 24.18 5.21
CA PHE A 211 30.34 24.43 6.64
C PHE A 211 29.65 25.75 6.96
N GLY A 212 28.39 25.70 7.41
CA GLY A 212 27.61 26.90 7.69
C GLY A 212 26.26 26.63 8.31
N LYS A 213 25.53 27.69 8.67
CA LYS A 213 24.14 27.56 9.11
C LYS A 213 23.24 27.37 7.90
N LEU A 214 22.42 26.32 7.92
CA LEU A 214 21.41 26.11 6.89
C LEU A 214 20.38 27.25 6.90
N SER A 215 19.92 27.60 5.71
CA SER A 215 19.07 28.76 5.46
C SER A 215 18.15 28.50 4.27
N GLU A 216 17.19 29.39 4.05
CA GLU A 216 16.29 29.34 2.90
C GLU A 216 17.03 29.43 1.56
N GLU A 217 18.15 30.16 1.50
CA GLU A 217 18.98 30.25 0.30
C GLU A 217 19.49 28.87 -0.13
N HIS A 218 19.98 28.08 0.84
CA HIS A 218 20.43 26.72 0.57
C HIS A 218 19.28 25.83 0.06
N GLY A 219 18.07 26.02 0.60
CA GLY A 219 16.89 25.33 0.10
C GLY A 219 16.56 25.72 -1.35
N ARG A 220 16.75 26.99 -1.72
CA ARG A 220 16.56 27.48 -3.08
C ARG A 220 17.58 26.85 -4.04
N SER A 221 18.85 26.80 -3.66
CA SER A 221 19.89 26.10 -4.45
C SER A 221 19.53 24.63 -4.69
N ILE A 222 18.97 23.96 -3.68
CA ILE A 222 18.46 22.59 -3.83
C ILE A 222 17.32 22.54 -4.85
N ARG A 223 16.33 23.44 -4.79
CA ARG A 223 15.26 23.49 -5.80
C ARG A 223 15.82 23.65 -7.20
N GLU A 224 16.68 24.64 -7.41
CA GLU A 224 17.27 24.93 -8.72
C GLU A 224 18.00 23.71 -9.30
N TRP A 225 18.71 22.97 -8.45
CA TRP A 225 19.36 21.73 -8.85
C TRP A 225 18.36 20.62 -9.21
N LEU A 226 17.26 20.48 -8.46
CA LEU A 226 16.21 19.50 -8.74
C LEU A 226 15.46 19.82 -10.05
N ASP A 227 15.19 21.10 -10.30
CA ASP A 227 14.44 21.58 -11.46
C ASP A 227 15.25 21.61 -12.75
N SER A 228 16.58 21.68 -12.65
CA SER A 228 17.50 21.60 -13.79
C SER A 228 17.70 20.17 -14.32
N GLY A 229 17.02 19.17 -13.75
CA GLY A 229 16.84 17.89 -14.40
C GLY A 229 15.87 17.99 -15.59
N GLU A 230 16.06 17.16 -16.62
CA GLU A 230 15.03 16.99 -17.65
C GLU A 230 13.73 16.54 -16.96
N PRO A 231 12.55 16.99 -17.42
CA PRO A 231 11.29 16.46 -16.92
C PRO A 231 11.38 14.94 -16.93
N VAL A 232 11.00 14.28 -15.83
CA VAL A 232 10.81 12.82 -15.86
C VAL A 232 9.89 12.58 -17.04
N GLN A 233 10.42 12.02 -18.12
CA GLN A 233 9.58 11.52 -19.19
C GLN A 233 8.77 10.43 -18.49
N GLN A 234 7.56 10.76 -18.06
CA GLN A 234 6.49 9.77 -18.00
C GLN A 234 6.62 9.06 -19.34
N PRO A 235 6.81 7.72 -19.36
CA PRO A 235 6.93 7.02 -20.61
C PRO A 235 5.80 7.54 -21.49
N ALA A 236 6.16 8.19 -22.60
CA ALA A 236 5.16 8.70 -23.53
C ALA A 236 4.16 7.57 -23.73
N PRO A 237 2.84 7.82 -23.73
CA PRO A 237 1.92 6.81 -24.18
C PRO A 237 2.45 6.40 -25.55
N LYS A 238 2.99 5.18 -25.63
CA LYS A 238 3.51 4.64 -26.88
C LYS A 238 2.38 4.85 -27.89
N PRO A 239 2.66 5.25 -29.14
CA PRO A 239 1.67 5.11 -30.19
C PRO A 239 1.08 3.70 -30.05
N GLU A 240 -0.23 3.63 -29.83
CA GLU A 240 -0.96 2.37 -29.67
C GLU A 240 -0.80 1.55 -30.94
N GLN A 241 0.27 0.76 -30.98
CA GLN A 241 0.44 -0.35 -31.88
C GLN A 241 0.56 -1.59 -30.98
N GLY A 242 -0.63 -2.08 -30.62
CA GLY A 242 -0.92 -3.46 -30.24
C GLY A 242 -0.07 -4.08 -29.14
N GLN A 243 -0.43 -3.83 -27.88
CA GLN A 243 -0.23 -4.78 -26.77
C GLN A 243 -1.49 -4.79 -25.88
N PRO A 244 -1.89 -5.95 -25.33
CA PRO A 244 -3.21 -6.17 -24.74
C PRO A 244 -3.42 -5.36 -23.45
N ALA A 245 -4.64 -4.83 -23.31
CA ALA A 245 -5.09 -3.97 -22.23
C ALA A 245 -4.79 -4.55 -20.83
N GLY A 246 -4.27 -3.70 -19.94
CA GLY A 246 -4.38 -3.94 -18.50
C GLY A 246 -5.86 -4.00 -18.10
N LEU A 247 -6.18 -4.78 -17.06
CA LEU A 247 -7.55 -4.94 -16.55
C LEU A 247 -8.19 -3.56 -16.33
N GLN A 248 -9.13 -3.19 -17.21
CA GLN A 248 -10.00 -2.03 -17.02
C GLN A 248 -11.15 -2.48 -16.13
N PHE A 249 -11.58 -1.70 -15.14
CA PHE A 249 -12.75 -2.03 -14.31
C PHE A 249 -14.01 -1.35 -14.85
N ILE A 250 -15.17 -1.91 -14.52
CA ILE A 250 -16.46 -1.39 -14.97
C ILE A 250 -16.69 0.05 -14.46
N SER A 251 -17.35 0.87 -15.29
CA SER A 251 -17.69 2.26 -14.97
C SER A 251 -18.76 2.36 -13.88
N PRO A 252 -18.91 3.53 -13.21
CA PRO A 252 -19.98 3.77 -12.23
C PRO A 252 -21.39 3.46 -12.75
N ASP A 253 -21.66 3.78 -14.02
CA ASP A 253 -22.96 3.50 -14.65
C ASP A 253 -23.21 2.00 -14.81
N GLN A 254 -22.16 1.23 -15.14
CA GLN A 254 -22.22 -0.23 -15.23
C GLN A 254 -22.36 -0.90 -13.85
N VAL A 255 -21.80 -0.29 -12.80
CA VAL A 255 -22.02 -0.74 -11.42
C VAL A 255 -23.49 -0.60 -11.04
N LEU A 256 -24.10 0.54 -11.37
CA LEU A 256 -25.53 0.78 -11.13
C LEU A 256 -26.42 -0.20 -11.91
N GLU A 257 -26.08 -0.47 -13.17
CA GLU A 257 -26.80 -1.46 -13.99
C GLU A 257 -26.72 -2.87 -13.39
N LEU A 258 -25.54 -3.26 -12.91
CA LEU A 258 -25.33 -4.58 -12.32
C LEU A 258 -26.02 -4.71 -10.96
N GLU A 259 -26.03 -3.65 -10.16
CA GLU A 259 -26.74 -3.59 -8.89
C GLU A 259 -28.26 -3.71 -9.07
N ALA A 260 -28.82 -3.03 -10.08
CA ALA A 260 -30.21 -3.18 -10.47
C ALA A 260 -30.53 -4.62 -10.89
N LYS A 261 -29.71 -5.24 -11.76
CA LYS A 261 -29.90 -6.65 -12.18
C LYS A 261 -29.80 -7.62 -11.00
N ILE A 262 -28.84 -7.46 -10.08
CA ILE A 262 -28.72 -8.32 -8.89
C ILE A 262 -30.00 -8.27 -8.05
N SER A 263 -30.56 -7.08 -7.87
CA SER A 263 -31.83 -6.89 -7.15
C SER A 263 -33.01 -7.50 -7.90
N GLU A 264 -33.09 -7.30 -9.21
CA GLU A 264 -34.16 -7.83 -10.07
C GLU A 264 -34.22 -9.36 -10.04
N VAL A 265 -33.07 -10.04 -10.08
CA VAL A 265 -33.00 -11.50 -10.10
C VAL A 265 -32.92 -12.15 -8.70
N GLY A 266 -33.09 -11.37 -7.63
CA GLY A 266 -33.00 -11.84 -6.25
C GLY A 266 -31.65 -12.51 -5.93
N ALA A 267 -30.55 -12.05 -6.53
CA ALA A 267 -29.24 -12.64 -6.30
C ALA A 267 -28.61 -12.18 -4.98
N ASP A 268 -28.06 -13.14 -4.22
CA ASP A 268 -27.23 -12.83 -3.05
C ASP A 268 -25.95 -12.13 -3.52
N ARG A 269 -25.86 -10.83 -3.22
CA ARG A 269 -24.74 -9.96 -3.61
C ARG A 269 -23.39 -10.49 -3.14
N LYS A 270 -23.31 -11.06 -1.93
CA LYS A 270 -22.05 -11.56 -1.35
C LYS A 270 -21.59 -12.81 -2.09
N LYS A 271 -22.50 -13.73 -2.41
CA LYS A 271 -22.21 -14.91 -3.23
C LYS A 271 -21.83 -14.53 -4.66
N PHE A 272 -22.49 -13.53 -5.23
CA PHE A 272 -22.19 -13.02 -6.57
C PHE A 272 -20.79 -12.40 -6.65
N LEU A 273 -20.43 -11.53 -5.70
CA LEU A 273 -19.08 -10.95 -5.61
C LEU A 273 -18.01 -12.03 -5.40
N GLY A 274 -18.29 -13.02 -4.55
CA GLY A 274 -17.44 -14.20 -4.36
C GLY A 274 -17.25 -15.03 -5.64
N PHE A 275 -18.31 -15.26 -6.41
CA PHE A 275 -18.24 -15.90 -7.73
C PHE A 275 -17.40 -15.09 -8.73
N MET A 276 -17.53 -13.76 -8.68
CA MET A 276 -16.72 -12.85 -9.48
C MET A 276 -15.27 -12.72 -8.98
N GLY A 277 -14.96 -13.20 -7.77
CA GLY A 277 -13.61 -13.13 -7.19
C GLY A 277 -13.19 -11.72 -6.80
N VAL A 278 -14.15 -10.84 -6.53
CA VAL A 278 -13.94 -9.42 -6.21
C VAL A 278 -14.62 -9.06 -4.88
N LYS A 279 -14.21 -7.97 -4.23
CA LYS A 279 -14.81 -7.55 -2.95
C LYS A 279 -15.93 -6.53 -3.15
N ARG A 280 -15.90 -5.77 -4.25
CA ARG A 280 -16.87 -4.73 -4.60
C ARG A 280 -17.24 -4.81 -6.08
N LEU A 281 -18.38 -4.23 -6.47
CA LEU A 281 -18.83 -4.27 -7.87
C LEU A 281 -17.91 -3.44 -8.76
N GLU A 282 -17.41 -2.31 -8.25
CA GLU A 282 -16.45 -1.43 -8.93
C GLU A 282 -15.10 -2.11 -9.21
N GLU A 283 -14.83 -3.27 -8.60
CA GLU A 283 -13.62 -4.07 -8.84
C GLU A 283 -13.83 -5.15 -9.91
N ILE A 284 -15.01 -5.22 -10.54
CA ILE A 284 -15.26 -6.14 -11.65
C ILE A 284 -14.54 -5.64 -12.90
N PRO A 285 -13.68 -6.46 -13.52
CA PRO A 285 -13.05 -6.09 -14.78
C PRO A 285 -14.08 -5.97 -15.91
N THR A 286 -13.89 -5.02 -16.82
CA THR A 286 -14.78 -4.68 -17.93
C THR A 286 -14.97 -5.89 -18.84
N GLU A 287 -13.91 -6.67 -19.08
CA GLU A 287 -13.98 -7.90 -19.87
C GLU A 287 -14.84 -8.98 -19.20
N ARG A 288 -15.05 -8.87 -17.88
CA ARG A 288 -15.93 -9.78 -17.11
C ARG A 288 -17.34 -9.24 -16.94
N MET A 289 -17.67 -8.04 -17.41
CA MET A 289 -19.01 -7.47 -17.32
C MET A 289 -20.05 -8.33 -18.06
N ALA A 290 -19.75 -8.75 -19.29
CA ALA A 290 -20.64 -9.63 -20.05
C ALA A 290 -20.85 -10.99 -19.36
N ALA A 291 -19.81 -11.53 -18.72
CA ALA A 291 -19.92 -12.77 -17.94
C ALA A 291 -20.73 -12.57 -16.66
N ALA A 292 -20.58 -11.42 -15.99
CA ALA A 292 -21.32 -11.03 -14.80
C ALA A 292 -22.83 -10.93 -15.09
N VAL A 293 -23.20 -10.22 -16.16
CA VAL A 293 -24.58 -10.09 -16.64
C VAL A 293 -25.14 -11.45 -17.04
N LYS A 294 -24.40 -12.24 -17.82
CA LYS A 294 -24.83 -13.59 -18.24
C LYS A 294 -25.04 -14.54 -17.05
N ALA A 295 -24.24 -14.43 -15.99
CA ALA A 295 -24.41 -15.24 -14.79
C ALA A 295 -25.69 -14.89 -14.02
N LEU A 296 -26.07 -13.60 -13.98
CA LEU A 296 -27.33 -13.14 -13.39
C LEU A 296 -28.53 -13.54 -14.27
N GLU A 297 -28.41 -13.40 -15.59
CA GLU A 297 -29.45 -13.79 -16.56
C GLU A 297 -29.68 -15.31 -16.61
N ALA A 298 -28.62 -16.11 -16.42
CA ALA A 298 -28.74 -17.55 -16.27
C ALA A 298 -29.52 -17.93 -15.00
N LYS A 299 -29.51 -17.05 -13.99
CA LYS A 299 -30.32 -17.21 -12.78
C LYS A 299 -31.79 -16.87 -13.06
N THR A 300 -32.05 -15.83 -13.85
CA THR A 300 -33.40 -15.50 -14.37
C THR A 300 -33.97 -16.62 -15.24
N LYS A 301 -33.14 -17.26 -16.09
CA LYS A 301 -33.55 -18.43 -16.89
C LYS A 301 -33.76 -19.69 -16.06
N LYS A 302 -33.06 -19.84 -14.93
CA LYS A 302 -33.26 -20.97 -14.00
C LYS A 302 -34.57 -20.88 -13.22
N GLU A 303 -35.10 -19.67 -13.02
CA GLU A 303 -36.42 -19.47 -12.41
C GLU A 303 -37.55 -19.40 -13.45
N GLY A 304 -37.21 -19.25 -14.75
CA GLY A 304 -38.19 -19.11 -15.84
C GLY A 304 -38.49 -20.35 -16.70
N THR A 305 -37.70 -21.43 -16.71
CA THR A 305 -38.06 -22.65 -17.48
C THR A 305 -37.28 -23.92 -17.05
N SER A 306 -38.00 -24.90 -16.47
CA SER A 306 -37.74 -26.36 -16.40
C SER A 306 -36.30 -26.93 -16.47
N SER A 307 -35.35 -26.45 -15.66
CA SER A 307 -33.95 -26.95 -15.67
C SER A 307 -33.77 -28.41 -15.18
N ASN A 308 -34.65 -28.94 -14.33
CA ASN A 308 -34.41 -30.27 -13.74
C ASN A 308 -34.74 -31.44 -14.68
N VAL A 309 -35.77 -31.31 -15.54
CA VAL A 309 -36.22 -32.42 -16.38
C VAL A 309 -35.25 -32.65 -17.55
N THR A 310 -34.75 -31.59 -18.18
CA THR A 310 -33.79 -31.70 -19.29
C THR A 310 -32.44 -32.28 -18.86
N ASP A 311 -31.95 -31.92 -17.67
CA ASP A 311 -30.71 -32.47 -17.12
C ASP A 311 -30.87 -33.95 -16.74
N ILE A 312 -32.04 -34.32 -16.22
CA ILE A 312 -32.36 -35.71 -15.85
C ILE A 312 -32.52 -36.58 -17.10
N THR A 313 -33.25 -36.14 -18.12
CA THR A 313 -33.42 -36.91 -19.36
C THR A 313 -32.11 -37.08 -20.12
N THR A 314 -31.26 -36.06 -20.13
CA THR A 314 -29.90 -36.15 -20.70
C THR A 314 -29.06 -37.21 -19.98
N ALA A 315 -29.14 -37.25 -18.64
CA ALA A 315 -28.39 -38.23 -17.85
C ALA A 315 -28.92 -39.67 -17.99
N LEU A 316 -30.23 -39.84 -18.21
CA LEU A 316 -30.83 -41.14 -18.53
C LEU A 316 -30.43 -41.64 -19.91
N ALA A 317 -30.45 -40.75 -20.91
CA ALA A 317 -30.03 -41.06 -22.28
C ALA A 317 -28.56 -41.47 -22.36
N ALA A 318 -27.67 -40.75 -21.65
CA ALA A 318 -26.23 -41.07 -21.59
C ALA A 318 -25.95 -42.48 -21.03
N ARG A 319 -26.83 -42.98 -20.15
CA ARG A 319 -26.75 -44.32 -19.55
C ARG A 319 -27.60 -45.37 -20.27
N ARG A 320 -28.23 -45.00 -21.40
CA ARG A 320 -29.13 -45.86 -22.18
C ARG A 320 -30.27 -46.47 -21.35
N ILE A 321 -30.75 -45.72 -20.34
CA ILE A 321 -31.90 -46.14 -19.53
C ILE A 321 -33.17 -45.72 -20.28
N PRO A 322 -34.09 -46.64 -20.62
CA PRO A 322 -35.37 -46.29 -21.25
C PRO A 322 -36.21 -45.40 -20.33
N PHE A 323 -36.79 -44.31 -20.87
CA PHE A 323 -37.67 -43.42 -20.11
C PHE A 323 -38.81 -42.85 -20.94
N GLN A 324 -39.86 -42.38 -20.27
CA GLN A 324 -41.00 -41.67 -20.83
C GLN A 324 -41.24 -40.38 -20.04
N LEU A 325 -41.65 -39.33 -20.74
CA LEU A 325 -41.99 -38.04 -20.15
C LEU A 325 -43.52 -37.92 -20.06
N ASN A 326 -44.02 -37.49 -18.90
CA ASN A 326 -45.38 -37.03 -18.76
C ASN A 326 -45.35 -35.51 -18.61
N GLU A 327 -45.58 -34.81 -19.71
CA GLU A 327 -45.49 -33.34 -19.79
C GLU A 327 -46.60 -32.65 -18.98
N GLU A 328 -47.79 -33.23 -18.89
CA GLU A 328 -48.93 -32.67 -18.14
C GLU A 328 -48.70 -32.73 -16.62
N ALA A 329 -48.02 -33.77 -16.13
CA ALA A 329 -47.75 -33.97 -14.71
C ALA A 329 -46.35 -33.54 -14.26
N GLY A 330 -45.48 -33.14 -15.20
CA GLY A 330 -44.08 -32.80 -14.90
C GLY A 330 -43.26 -33.98 -14.35
N GLU A 331 -43.54 -35.19 -14.83
CA GLU A 331 -42.92 -36.43 -14.32
C GLU A 331 -42.05 -37.13 -15.37
N VAL A 332 -40.97 -37.77 -14.90
CA VAL A 332 -40.11 -38.64 -15.71
C VAL A 332 -40.20 -40.07 -15.19
N HIS A 333 -40.55 -41.00 -16.08
CA HIS A 333 -40.74 -42.43 -15.78
C HIS A 333 -39.62 -43.24 -16.43
N ALA A 334 -38.70 -43.79 -15.65
CA ALA A 334 -37.56 -44.59 -16.11
C ALA A 334 -37.76 -46.09 -15.83
N LYS A 335 -37.42 -46.94 -16.82
CA LYS A 335 -37.57 -48.41 -16.77
C LYS A 335 -36.25 -49.10 -17.11
N PRO A 336 -35.28 -49.16 -16.17
CA PRO A 336 -34.06 -49.93 -16.37
C PRO A 336 -34.34 -51.44 -16.40
N SER A 337 -33.45 -52.22 -17.00
CA SER A 337 -33.53 -53.68 -16.99
C SER A 337 -33.54 -54.25 -15.57
N TYR A 338 -34.25 -55.36 -15.35
CA TYR A 338 -34.38 -55.98 -14.02
C TYR A 338 -33.02 -56.40 -13.42
N GLN A 339 -32.06 -56.77 -14.25
CA GLN A 339 -30.72 -57.19 -13.83
C GLN A 339 -29.72 -56.02 -13.68
N ASP A 340 -30.11 -54.80 -14.06
CA ASP A 340 -29.22 -53.63 -14.05
C ASP A 340 -29.28 -52.89 -12.70
N SER A 341 -28.49 -53.39 -11.74
CA SER A 341 -28.37 -52.79 -10.41
C SER A 341 -27.71 -51.41 -10.44
N SER A 342 -26.80 -51.15 -11.37
CA SER A 342 -26.08 -49.87 -11.49
C SER A 342 -27.02 -48.73 -11.89
N SER A 343 -27.91 -48.99 -12.84
CA SER A 343 -28.93 -48.01 -13.23
C SER A 343 -29.94 -47.74 -12.12
N LYS A 344 -30.32 -48.75 -11.32
CA LYS A 344 -31.22 -48.56 -10.18
C LYS A 344 -30.59 -47.72 -9.07
N GLU A 345 -29.32 -47.91 -8.77
CA GLU A 345 -28.58 -47.10 -7.80
C GLU A 345 -28.48 -45.64 -8.26
N PHE A 346 -28.19 -45.43 -9.54
CA PHE A 346 -28.17 -44.10 -10.13
C PHE A 346 -29.51 -43.37 -10.04
N LEU A 347 -30.61 -44.08 -10.34
CA LEU A 347 -31.97 -43.52 -10.24
C LEU A 347 -32.29 -43.09 -8.80
N LYS A 348 -31.96 -43.93 -7.80
CA LYS A 348 -32.09 -43.56 -6.38
C LYS A 348 -31.27 -42.32 -6.02
N ALA A 349 -30.01 -42.26 -6.47
CA ALA A 349 -29.12 -41.13 -6.21
C ALA A 349 -29.61 -39.82 -6.86
N LYS A 350 -30.38 -39.92 -7.96
CA LYS A 350 -31.02 -38.79 -8.64
C LYS A 350 -32.44 -38.49 -8.13
N GLY A 351 -32.87 -39.13 -7.05
CA GLY A 351 -34.14 -38.83 -6.38
C GLY A 351 -35.37 -39.49 -7.00
N PHE A 352 -35.21 -40.44 -7.91
CA PHE A 352 -36.33 -41.24 -8.41
C PHE A 352 -36.86 -42.18 -7.33
N LYS A 353 -38.18 -42.36 -7.29
CA LYS A 353 -38.85 -43.31 -6.40
C LYS A 353 -39.49 -44.43 -7.21
N TRP A 354 -39.35 -45.67 -6.74
CA TRP A 354 -40.00 -46.82 -7.38
C TRP A 354 -41.52 -46.75 -7.19
N ASN A 355 -42.27 -46.79 -8.29
CA ASN A 355 -43.73 -46.93 -8.30
C ASN A 355 -44.11 -48.38 -8.64
N PRO A 356 -44.67 -49.15 -7.70
CA PRO A 356 -45.06 -50.55 -7.93
C PRO A 356 -46.16 -50.73 -8.98
N SER A 357 -47.08 -49.76 -9.11
CA SER A 357 -48.23 -49.85 -10.02
C SER A 357 -47.80 -49.74 -11.49
N ASP A 358 -46.91 -48.81 -11.80
CA ASP A 358 -46.41 -48.57 -13.17
C ASP A 358 -45.15 -49.37 -13.51
N LYS A 359 -44.62 -50.13 -12.54
CA LYS A 359 -43.34 -50.84 -12.59
C LYS A 359 -42.21 -49.95 -13.14
N ALA A 360 -42.14 -48.71 -12.67
CA ALA A 360 -41.23 -47.68 -13.15
C ALA A 360 -40.62 -46.87 -11.99
N TRP A 361 -39.45 -46.30 -12.23
CA TRP A 361 -38.86 -45.29 -11.37
C TRP A 361 -39.39 -43.92 -11.79
N VAL A 362 -39.99 -43.18 -10.86
CA VAL A 362 -40.65 -41.89 -11.14
C VAL A 362 -39.90 -40.75 -10.45
N PHE A 363 -39.58 -39.71 -11.21
CA PHE A 363 -39.11 -38.43 -10.70
C PHE A 363 -40.20 -37.38 -10.91
N LYS A 364 -40.63 -36.73 -9.83
CA LYS A 364 -41.56 -35.60 -9.89
C LYS A 364 -40.79 -34.32 -9.65
N GLN A 365 -40.96 -33.35 -10.54
CA GLN A 365 -40.42 -32.02 -10.28
C GLN A 365 -41.22 -31.37 -9.13
N ALA A 366 -40.53 -30.90 -8.09
CA ALA A 366 -41.17 -30.07 -7.08
C ALA A 366 -41.56 -28.74 -7.73
N ALA A 367 -42.82 -28.34 -7.54
CA ALA A 367 -43.37 -27.08 -8.05
C ALA A 367 -42.65 -25.87 -7.46
#